data_AF-K2JBA9-F1
#
_entry.id   AF-K2JBA9-F1
#
_cell.length_a   1.000
_cell.length_b   1.000
_cell.length_c   1.000
_cell.angle_alpha   90.00
_cell.angle_beta   90.00
_cell.angle_gamma   90.00
#
_symmetry.space_group_name_H-M   'P 1'
#
loop_
_entity.id
_entity.type
_entity.pdbx_description
1 polymer ?
#
loop_
_entity_poly.entity_id
_entity_poly.type
_entity_poly.pdbx_seq_one_letter_code
_entity_poly.pdbx_strand_id
1 'polypeptide(L)'
;MQLIGAIIDQGSDEASGAALDHASDLLDQYLARNLSERYVCRAHYFRANIWNAKRYASPDWQSWLWKSEAIDGEILELRRALAHPGFEELEPHERAQIYTNLGNTLNHIGRFIEAIEYWDRALIEVPKFAMASGNRGIGLGDYAHALYDSGHHRVLMFFAAKSLAQACADDAVIESYGYVSYSPIL
;
A
#
# COMPACT_ATOMS: atom_id res chain seq x y z
N MET A 1 15.10 2.20 -10.88
CA MET A 1 14.02 1.78 -9.97
C MET A 1 14.49 0.79 -8.91
N GLN A 2 15.18 -0.31 -9.22
CA GLN A 2 15.61 -1.27 -8.19
C GLN A 2 16.50 -0.66 -7.08
N LEU A 3 17.49 0.15 -7.45
CA LEU A 3 18.31 0.85 -6.45
C LEU A 3 17.49 1.80 -5.55
N ILE A 4 16.51 2.50 -6.12
CA ILE A 4 15.66 3.43 -5.36
C ILE A 4 14.79 2.66 -4.37
N GLY A 5 14.19 1.53 -4.77
CA GLY A 5 13.42 0.67 -3.87
C GLY A 5 14.25 0.20 -2.68
N ALA A 6 15.47 -0.27 -2.91
CA ALA A 6 16.35 -0.71 -1.82
C ALA A 6 16.72 0.42 -0.84
N ILE A 7 16.90 1.66 -1.32
CA ILE A 7 17.16 2.81 -0.45
C ILE A 7 15.92 3.15 0.39
N ILE A 8 14.71 3.02 -0.17
CA ILE A 8 13.45 3.22 0.56
C ILE A 8 13.33 2.19 1.67
N ASP A 9 13.57 0.91 1.37
CA ASP A 9 13.50 -0.19 2.35
C ASP A 9 14.50 0.05 3.48
N GLN A 10 15.77 0.35 3.15
CA GLN A 10 16.79 0.66 4.16
C GLN A 10 16.44 1.91 4.99
N GLY A 11 15.98 2.99 4.33
CA GLY A 11 15.59 4.21 5.02
C GLY A 11 14.40 4.01 5.95
N SER A 12 13.48 3.12 5.59
CA SER A 12 12.36 2.69 6.44
C SER A 12 12.86 1.89 7.65
N ASP A 13 13.72 0.89 7.44
CA ASP A 13 14.27 0.05 8.51
C ASP A 13 15.08 0.85 9.53
N GLU A 14 15.83 1.86 9.06
CA GLU A 14 16.64 2.74 9.91
C GLU A 14 15.85 3.94 10.48
N ALA A 15 14.58 4.11 10.09
CA ALA A 15 13.78 5.32 10.36
C ALA A 15 14.52 6.63 10.00
N SER A 16 15.29 6.60 8.90
CA SER A 16 16.18 7.68 8.48
C SER A 16 15.49 8.66 7.55
N GLY A 17 15.04 9.80 8.08
CA GLY A 17 14.46 10.89 7.28
C GLY A 17 15.38 11.36 6.15
N ALA A 18 16.69 11.44 6.40
CA ALA A 18 17.68 11.85 5.40
C ALA A 18 17.81 10.83 4.25
N ALA A 19 17.75 9.52 4.52
CA ALA A 19 17.75 8.50 3.48
C ALA A 19 16.47 8.57 2.62
N LEU A 20 15.33 8.83 3.26
CA LEU A 20 14.04 8.98 2.60
C LEU A 20 13.96 10.25 1.73
N ASP A 21 14.54 11.35 2.19
CA ASP A 21 14.70 12.58 1.40
C ASP A 21 15.61 12.34 0.19
N HIS A 22 16.74 11.66 0.40
CA HIS A 22 17.63 11.28 -0.69
C HIS A 22 16.94 10.38 -1.73
N ALA A 23 16.13 9.41 -1.29
CA ALA A 23 15.33 8.58 -2.20
C ALA A 23 14.33 9.41 -3.01
N SER A 24 13.72 10.44 -2.39
CA SER A 24 12.82 11.37 -3.08
C SER A 24 13.56 12.19 -4.15
N ASP A 25 14.74 12.72 -3.83
CA ASP A 25 15.56 13.46 -4.79
C ASP A 25 15.98 12.60 -5.99
N LEU A 26 16.32 11.33 -5.74
CA LEU A 26 16.64 10.37 -6.79
C LEU A 26 15.43 10.07 -7.68
N LEU A 27 14.22 9.98 -7.11
CA LEU A 27 12.99 9.85 -7.89
C LEU A 27 12.74 11.07 -8.77
N ASP A 28 12.97 12.29 -8.27
CA ASP A 28 12.81 13.53 -9.05
C ASP A 28 13.79 13.57 -10.24
N GLN A 29 15.06 13.22 -10.00
CA GLN A 29 16.06 13.10 -11.06
C GLN A 29 15.73 12.00 -12.07
N TYR A 30 15.10 10.92 -11.63
CA TYR A 30 14.65 9.84 -12.50
C TYR A 30 13.49 10.29 -13.38
N LEU A 31 12.49 10.95 -12.79
CA LEU A 31 11.31 11.50 -13.47
C LEU A 31 11.62 12.61 -14.47
N ALA A 32 12.73 13.35 -14.27
CA ALA A 32 13.20 14.34 -15.24
C ALA A 32 13.67 13.74 -16.58
N ARG A 33 13.76 12.41 -16.67
CA ARG A 33 14.13 11.69 -17.90
C ARG A 33 12.88 11.40 -18.72
N ASN A 34 13.03 11.26 -20.04
CA ASN A 34 11.93 10.83 -20.91
C ASN A 34 11.62 9.33 -20.70
N LEU A 35 10.79 9.04 -19.71
CA LEU A 35 10.42 7.69 -19.28
C LEU A 35 9.12 7.22 -19.95
N SER A 36 8.92 5.90 -20.03
CA SER A 36 7.61 5.35 -20.38
C SER A 36 6.60 5.58 -19.26
N GLU A 37 5.31 5.59 -19.64
CA GLU A 37 4.19 5.81 -18.74
C GLU A 37 4.21 4.84 -17.54
N ARG A 38 4.51 3.55 -17.76
CA ARG A 38 4.71 2.55 -16.69
C ARG A 38 5.68 3.02 -15.60
N TYR A 39 6.82 3.59 -15.98
CA TYR A 39 7.85 3.97 -15.01
C TYR A 39 7.50 5.25 -14.24
N VAL A 40 6.77 6.17 -14.87
CA VAL A 40 6.21 7.35 -14.19
C VAL A 40 5.15 6.91 -13.17
N CYS A 41 4.26 6.00 -13.54
CA CYS A 41 3.29 5.41 -12.63
C CYS A 41 3.97 4.73 -11.42
N ARG A 42 5.00 3.91 -11.67
CA ARG A 42 5.76 3.24 -10.61
C ARG A 42 6.49 4.23 -9.70
N ALA A 43 6.94 5.38 -10.23
CA ALA A 43 7.56 6.43 -9.43
C ALA A 43 6.59 7.02 -8.39
N HIS A 44 5.32 7.23 -8.77
CA HIS A 44 4.29 7.65 -7.83
C HIS A 44 4.09 6.63 -6.71
N TYR A 45 4.05 5.34 -7.05
CA TYR A 45 3.98 4.28 -6.03
C TYR A 45 5.18 4.31 -5.06
N PHE A 46 6.40 4.46 -5.56
CA PHE A 46 7.58 4.58 -4.69
C PHE A 46 7.57 5.84 -3.84
N ARG A 47 7.07 6.97 -4.36
CA ARG A 47 6.92 8.18 -3.57
C ARG A 47 5.89 8.00 -2.44
N ALA A 48 4.82 7.25 -2.68
CA ALA A 48 3.88 6.87 -1.62
C ALA A 48 4.57 6.04 -0.52
N ASN A 49 5.41 5.08 -0.89
CA ASN A 49 6.17 4.28 0.10
C ASN A 49 7.16 5.14 0.91
N ILE A 50 7.76 6.16 0.30
CA ILE A 50 8.58 7.15 1.05
C ILE A 50 7.73 7.89 2.07
N TRP A 51 6.54 8.36 1.69
CA TRP A 51 5.63 9.02 2.62
C TRP A 51 5.19 8.09 3.76
N ASN A 52 4.90 6.84 3.45
CA ASN A 52 4.59 5.80 4.43
C ASN A 52 5.76 5.62 5.43
N ALA A 53 6.99 5.47 4.95
CA ALA A 53 8.17 5.35 5.80
C ALA A 53 8.38 6.60 6.67
N LYS A 54 8.25 7.80 6.10
CA LYS A 54 8.31 9.07 6.85
C LYS A 54 7.25 9.16 7.93
N ARG A 55 6.05 8.65 7.65
CA ARG A 55 4.96 8.57 8.64
C ARG A 55 5.38 7.73 9.83
N TYR A 56 5.89 6.51 9.62
CA TYR A 56 6.31 5.63 10.72
C TYR A 56 7.54 6.13 11.49
N ALA A 57 8.41 6.92 10.85
CA ALA A 57 9.54 7.57 11.50
C ALA A 57 9.12 8.78 12.37
N SER A 58 7.90 9.30 12.21
CA SER A 58 7.40 10.42 13.01
C SER A 58 7.00 9.96 14.42
N PRO A 59 7.38 10.69 15.49
CA PRO A 59 6.91 10.42 16.85
C PRO A 59 5.38 10.38 16.98
N ASP A 60 4.69 11.10 16.10
CA ASP A 60 3.25 11.29 16.11
C ASP A 60 2.50 10.32 15.17
N TRP A 61 3.13 9.23 14.70
CA TRP A 61 2.53 8.34 13.69
C TRP A 61 1.23 7.64 14.11
N GLN A 62 1.04 7.47 15.43
CA GLN A 62 -0.21 6.95 16.04
C GLN A 62 -1.16 8.07 16.49
N SER A 63 -0.74 9.33 16.38
CA SER A 63 -1.59 10.44 16.78
C SER A 63 -2.77 10.56 15.81
N TRP A 64 -3.95 10.83 16.35
CA TRP A 64 -5.14 11.21 15.58
C TRP A 64 -5.03 12.65 15.04
N LEU A 65 -3.82 13.11 14.71
CA LEU A 65 -3.63 14.43 14.12
C LEU A 65 -4.37 14.46 12.78
N TRP A 66 -5.47 15.21 12.77
CA TRP A 66 -6.31 15.47 11.60
C TRP A 66 -5.53 15.97 10.37
N LYS A 67 -4.31 16.50 10.58
CA LYS A 67 -3.39 16.91 9.52
C LYS A 67 -2.06 16.21 9.73
N SER A 68 -1.77 15.24 8.86
CA SER A 68 -0.46 14.62 8.76
C SER A 68 -0.02 14.73 7.31
N GLU A 69 1.00 15.55 7.07
CA GLU A 69 1.58 15.75 5.73
C GLU A 69 1.99 14.41 5.11
N ALA A 70 2.48 13.48 5.92
CA ALA A 70 2.87 12.16 5.45
C ALA A 70 1.66 11.31 4.99
N ILE A 71 0.54 11.36 5.71
CA ILE A 71 -0.70 10.68 5.29
C ILE A 71 -1.25 11.31 4.01
N ASP A 72 -1.30 12.64 3.96
CA ASP A 72 -1.81 13.37 2.80
C ASP A 72 -0.94 13.11 1.55
N GLY A 73 0.38 13.10 1.72
CA GLY A 73 1.35 12.77 0.68
C GLY A 73 1.22 11.32 0.19
N GLU A 74 1.07 10.36 1.10
CA GLU A 74 0.86 8.95 0.76
C GLU A 74 -0.42 8.77 -0.08
N ILE A 75 -1.56 9.32 0.38
CA ILE A 75 -2.83 9.24 -0.34
C ILE A 75 -2.74 9.91 -1.71
N LEU A 76 -2.11 11.09 -1.78
CA LEU A 76 -1.97 11.83 -3.04
C LEU A 76 -1.20 11.02 -4.07
N GLU A 77 -0.05 10.44 -3.69
CA GLU A 77 0.80 9.70 -4.61
C GLU A 77 0.18 8.36 -5.03
N LEU A 78 -0.51 7.65 -4.13
CA LEU A 78 -1.26 6.45 -4.49
C LEU A 78 -2.39 6.78 -5.47
N ARG A 79 -3.11 7.88 -5.26
CA ARG A 79 -4.16 8.32 -6.20
C ARG A 79 -3.58 8.77 -7.55
N ARG A 80 -2.41 9.40 -7.56
CA ARG A 80 -1.68 9.73 -8.80
C ARG A 80 -1.30 8.47 -9.56
N ALA A 81 -0.75 7.46 -8.88
CA ALA A 81 -0.44 6.17 -9.49
C ALA A 81 -1.69 5.54 -10.12
N LEU A 82 -2.80 5.48 -9.39
CA LEU A 82 -4.07 4.93 -9.87
C LEU A 82 -4.69 5.69 -11.05
N ALA A 83 -4.50 7.01 -11.10
CA ALA A 83 -5.03 7.85 -12.18
C ALA A 83 -4.10 7.91 -13.42
N HIS A 84 -2.88 7.37 -13.31
CA HIS A 84 -1.87 7.46 -14.35
C HIS A 84 -2.15 6.46 -15.49
N PRO A 85 -2.03 6.83 -16.78
CA PRO A 85 -2.26 5.90 -17.89
C PRO A 85 -1.40 4.63 -17.81
N GLY A 86 -0.15 4.78 -17.37
CA GLY A 86 0.78 3.68 -17.15
C GLY A 86 0.41 2.69 -16.03
N PHE A 87 -0.68 2.89 -15.29
CA PHE A 87 -1.15 1.95 -14.26
C PHE A 87 -1.51 0.59 -14.87
N GLU A 88 -2.18 0.60 -16.02
CA GLU A 88 -2.57 -0.62 -16.76
C GLU A 88 -1.35 -1.39 -17.30
N GLU A 89 -0.19 -0.73 -17.42
CA GLU A 89 1.07 -1.34 -17.87
C GLU A 89 1.87 -2.01 -16.73
N LEU A 90 1.44 -1.84 -15.46
CA LEU A 90 2.06 -2.49 -14.31
C LEU A 90 1.71 -3.99 -14.26
N GLU A 91 2.52 -4.78 -13.54
CA GLU A 91 2.11 -6.17 -13.28
C GLU A 91 0.88 -6.21 -12.35
N PRO A 92 0.00 -7.22 -12.48
CA PRO A 92 -1.18 -7.36 -11.60
C PRO A 92 -0.85 -7.27 -10.11
N HIS A 93 0.29 -7.84 -9.71
CA HIS A 93 0.75 -7.79 -8.33
C HIS A 93 1.09 -6.36 -7.87
N GLU A 94 1.71 -5.54 -8.72
CA GLU A 94 1.99 -4.14 -8.40
C GLU A 94 0.70 -3.32 -8.28
N ARG A 95 -0.28 -3.56 -9.18
CA ARG A 95 -1.61 -2.95 -9.08
C ARG A 95 -2.29 -3.33 -7.77
N ALA A 96 -2.23 -4.61 -7.40
CA ALA A 96 -2.77 -5.10 -6.13
C ALA A 96 -2.12 -4.43 -4.92
N GLN A 97 -0.79 -4.20 -4.94
CA GLN A 97 -0.08 -3.48 -3.88
C GLN A 97 -0.51 -2.02 -3.78
N ILE A 98 -0.62 -1.30 -4.89
CA ILE A 98 -1.07 0.10 -4.91
C ILE A 98 -2.49 0.22 -4.32
N TYR A 99 -3.41 -0.66 -4.73
CA TYR A 99 -4.75 -0.73 -4.17
C TYR A 99 -4.73 -1.05 -2.67
N THR A 100 -3.92 -2.03 -2.26
CA THR A 100 -3.82 -2.43 -0.86
C THR A 100 -3.29 -1.31 0.03
N ASN A 101 -2.23 -0.61 -0.41
CA ASN A 101 -1.65 0.49 0.34
C ASN A 101 -2.64 1.64 0.47
N LEU A 102 -3.39 1.99 -0.59
CA LEU A 102 -4.42 3.02 -0.49
C LEU A 102 -5.54 2.61 0.47
N GLY A 103 -5.98 1.35 0.41
CA GLY A 103 -6.94 0.81 1.36
C GLY A 103 -6.47 0.92 2.81
N ASN A 104 -5.20 0.59 3.07
CA ASN A 104 -4.60 0.66 4.42
C ASN A 104 -4.58 2.09 4.95
N THR A 105 -4.14 3.06 4.13
CA THR A 105 -4.08 4.47 4.55
C THR A 105 -5.49 5.04 4.77
N LEU A 106 -6.47 4.66 3.94
CA LEU A 106 -7.87 5.06 4.12
C LEU A 106 -8.51 4.44 5.37
N ASN A 107 -8.24 3.17 5.66
CA ASN A 107 -8.69 2.50 6.89
C ASN A 107 -8.17 3.23 8.12
N HIS A 108 -6.88 3.58 8.11
CA HIS A 108 -6.24 4.28 9.22
C HIS A 108 -6.91 5.62 9.55
N ILE A 109 -7.38 6.37 8.55
CA ILE A 109 -8.11 7.63 8.75
C ILE A 109 -9.64 7.44 8.92
N GLY A 110 -10.09 6.22 9.18
CA GLY A 110 -11.49 5.90 9.46
C GLY A 110 -12.42 5.80 8.22
N ARG A 111 -11.86 5.79 7.01
CA ARG A 111 -12.64 5.67 5.75
C ARG A 111 -12.84 4.20 5.36
N PHE A 112 -13.43 3.43 6.28
CA PHE A 112 -13.55 1.98 6.18
C PHE A 112 -14.20 1.47 4.89
N ILE A 113 -15.30 2.12 4.45
CA ILE A 113 -16.05 1.69 3.27
C ILE A 113 -15.19 1.81 2.01
N GLU A 114 -14.43 2.89 1.88
CA GLU A 114 -13.51 3.06 0.75
C GLU A 114 -12.31 2.15 0.84
N ALA A 115 -11.80 1.89 2.05
CA ALA A 115 -10.73 0.92 2.24
C ALA A 115 -11.13 -0.47 1.73
N ILE A 116 -12.34 -0.93 2.08
CA ILE A 116 -12.90 -2.21 1.62
C ILE A 116 -12.97 -2.28 0.09
N GLU A 117 -13.46 -1.23 -0.56
CA GLU A 117 -13.50 -1.15 -2.03
C GLU A 117 -12.11 -1.32 -2.65
N TYR A 118 -11.08 -0.69 -2.10
CA TYR A 118 -9.72 -0.83 -2.65
C TYR A 118 -9.10 -2.20 -2.38
N TRP A 119 -9.35 -2.82 -1.22
CA TRP A 119 -8.92 -4.22 -1.02
C TRP A 119 -9.68 -5.18 -1.93
N ASP A 120 -10.97 -4.94 -2.21
CA ASP A 120 -11.73 -5.73 -3.18
C ASP A 120 -11.13 -5.61 -4.59
N ARG A 121 -10.70 -4.40 -5.00
CA ARG A 121 -9.95 -4.21 -6.26
C ARG A 121 -8.61 -4.92 -6.28
N ALA A 122 -7.85 -4.89 -5.18
CA ALA A 122 -6.61 -5.64 -5.07
C ALA A 122 -6.82 -7.15 -5.24
N LEU A 123 -7.93 -7.68 -4.72
CA LEU A 123 -8.33 -9.08 -4.87
C LEU A 123 -8.90 -9.41 -6.25
N ILE A 124 -9.34 -8.43 -7.04
CA ILE A 124 -9.64 -8.66 -8.47
C ILE A 124 -8.33 -8.87 -9.24
N GLU A 125 -7.30 -8.09 -8.95
CA GLU A 125 -5.98 -8.20 -9.58
C GLU A 125 -5.25 -9.50 -9.20
N VAL A 126 -5.26 -9.82 -7.90
CA VAL A 126 -4.63 -11.02 -7.35
C VAL A 126 -5.60 -11.67 -6.34
N PRO A 127 -6.43 -12.64 -6.77
CA PRO A 127 -7.52 -13.24 -5.97
C PRO A 127 -7.16 -13.84 -4.63
N LYS A 128 -5.90 -14.25 -4.46
CA LYS A 128 -5.40 -14.87 -3.22
C LYS A 128 -4.36 -13.99 -2.52
N PHE A 129 -4.36 -12.69 -2.78
CA PHE A 129 -3.36 -11.80 -2.20
C PHE A 129 -3.54 -11.68 -0.69
N ALA A 130 -2.66 -12.36 0.06
CA ALA A 130 -2.79 -12.52 1.50
C ALA A 130 -2.87 -11.16 2.22
N MET A 131 -2.07 -10.19 1.76
CA MET A 131 -2.02 -8.84 2.32
C MET A 131 -3.36 -8.11 2.17
N ALA A 132 -3.99 -8.15 1.00
CA ALA A 132 -5.31 -7.52 0.79
C ALA A 132 -6.40 -8.22 1.61
N SER A 133 -6.46 -9.56 1.60
CA SER A 133 -7.44 -10.32 2.38
C SER A 133 -7.30 -10.08 3.89
N GLY A 134 -6.06 -10.00 4.40
CA GLY A 134 -5.78 -9.75 5.80
C GLY A 134 -6.20 -8.35 6.23
N ASN A 135 -5.79 -7.34 5.47
CA ASN A 135 -6.15 -5.94 5.74
C ASN A 135 -7.67 -5.72 5.63
N ARG A 136 -8.33 -6.35 4.64
CA ARG A 136 -9.79 -6.36 4.53
C ARG A 136 -10.47 -6.97 5.74
N GLY A 137 -9.93 -8.07 6.26
CA GLY A 137 -10.42 -8.69 7.48
C GLY A 137 -10.34 -7.77 8.69
N ILE A 138 -9.18 -7.14 8.89
CA ILE A 138 -8.94 -6.18 9.97
C ILE A 138 -9.87 -4.97 9.83
N GLY A 139 -9.94 -4.35 8.65
CA GLY A 139 -10.76 -3.16 8.42
C GLY A 139 -12.27 -3.41 8.55
N LEU A 140 -12.75 -4.62 8.21
CA LEU A 140 -14.13 -5.04 8.50
C LEU A 140 -14.39 -5.12 10.01
N GLY A 141 -13.40 -5.58 10.79
CA GLY A 141 -13.45 -5.58 12.24
C GLY A 141 -13.46 -4.17 12.84
N ASP A 142 -12.58 -3.30 12.34
CA ASP A 142 -12.54 -1.88 12.73
C ASP A 142 -13.89 -1.20 12.45
N TYR A 143 -14.45 -1.44 11.26
CA TYR A 143 -15.77 -0.91 10.90
C TYR A 143 -16.87 -1.45 11.81
N ALA A 144 -16.85 -2.76 12.09
CA ALA A 144 -17.80 -3.39 13.00
C ALA A 144 -17.74 -2.77 14.42
N HIS A 145 -16.55 -2.45 14.92
CA HIS A 145 -16.37 -1.81 16.22
C HIS A 145 -16.79 -0.33 16.23
N ALA A 146 -16.70 0.35 15.09
CA ALA A 146 -17.17 1.73 14.95
C ALA A 146 -18.71 1.85 14.86
N LEU A 147 -19.42 0.76 14.55
CA LEU A 147 -20.88 0.74 14.48
C LEU A 147 -21.53 0.51 15.85
N TYR A 148 -22.58 1.27 16.14
CA TYR A 148 -23.42 1.08 17.33
C TYR A 148 -24.38 -0.12 17.20
N ASP A 149 -24.67 -0.57 15.98
CA ASP A 149 -25.64 -1.62 15.73
C ASP A 149 -25.05 -3.04 15.86
N SER A 150 -25.57 -3.79 16.83
CA SER A 150 -25.16 -5.17 17.10
C SER A 150 -25.46 -6.15 15.95
N GLY A 151 -26.44 -5.86 15.10
CA GLY A 151 -26.77 -6.67 13.93
C GLY A 151 -25.69 -6.59 12.86
N HIS A 152 -25.40 -5.38 12.39
CA HIS A 152 -24.33 -5.09 11.43
C HIS A 152 -22.96 -5.50 11.97
N HIS A 153 -22.71 -5.29 13.27
CA HIS A 153 -21.48 -5.74 13.92
C HIS A 153 -21.22 -7.24 13.67
N ARG A 154 -22.22 -8.10 13.92
CA ARG A 154 -22.08 -9.55 13.72
C ARG A 154 -21.86 -9.93 12.25
N VAL A 155 -22.56 -9.26 11.34
CA VAL A 155 -22.42 -9.51 9.89
C VAL A 155 -21.02 -9.13 9.42
N LEU A 156 -20.52 -7.96 9.81
CA LEU A 156 -19.18 -7.50 9.45
C LEU A 156 -18.10 -8.39 10.08
N MET A 157 -18.26 -8.80 11.34
CA MET A 157 -17.33 -9.74 11.99
C MET A 157 -17.29 -11.11 11.30
N PHE A 158 -18.43 -11.59 10.78
CA PHE A 158 -18.45 -12.82 9.97
C PHE A 158 -17.61 -12.66 8.68
N PHE A 159 -17.75 -11.56 7.96
CA PHE A 159 -16.95 -11.29 6.76
C PHE A 159 -15.48 -10.99 7.09
N ALA A 160 -15.19 -10.40 8.25
CA ALA A 160 -13.85 -10.21 8.76
C ALA A 160 -13.15 -11.56 8.95
N ALA A 161 -13.79 -12.49 9.66
CA ALA A 161 -13.28 -13.84 9.87
C ALA A 161 -13.06 -14.59 8.55
N LYS A 162 -13.97 -14.47 7.59
CA LYS A 162 -13.80 -15.08 6.26
C LYS A 162 -12.58 -14.52 5.52
N SER A 163 -12.37 -13.21 5.55
CA SER A 163 -11.24 -12.57 4.87
C SER A 163 -9.91 -12.94 5.52
N LEU A 164 -9.86 -13.02 6.86
CA LEU A 164 -8.69 -13.51 7.59
C LEU A 164 -8.39 -14.98 7.28
N ALA A 165 -9.42 -15.82 7.17
CA ALA A 165 -9.24 -17.22 6.79
C ALA A 165 -8.65 -17.36 5.37
N GLN A 166 -9.04 -16.48 4.43
CA GLN A 166 -8.42 -16.43 3.10
C GLN A 166 -6.96 -15.99 3.15
N ALA A 167 -6.62 -15.02 4.02
CA ALA A 167 -5.25 -14.55 4.19
C ALA A 167 -4.30 -15.63 4.74
N CYS A 168 -4.83 -16.55 5.57
CA CYS A 168 -4.08 -17.65 6.18
C CYS A 168 -4.20 -18.98 5.41
N ALA A 169 -4.79 -19.00 4.22
CA ALA A 169 -4.95 -20.22 3.44
C ALA A 169 -3.59 -20.72 2.91
N ASP A 170 -3.42 -22.05 2.80
CA ASP A 170 -2.16 -22.65 2.31
C ASP A 170 -1.79 -22.21 0.88
N ASP A 171 -2.79 -21.80 0.10
CA ASP A 171 -2.64 -21.32 -1.27
C ASP A 171 -2.69 -19.78 -1.38
N ALA A 172 -2.59 -19.08 -0.24
CA ALA A 172 -2.51 -17.63 -0.22
C ALA A 172 -1.21 -17.16 -0.89
N VAL A 173 -1.35 -16.17 -1.79
CA VAL A 173 -0.22 -15.50 -2.42
C VAL A 173 0.34 -14.50 -1.42
N ILE A 174 1.44 -14.92 -0.80
CA ILE A 174 2.27 -14.09 0.07
C ILE A 174 3.44 -13.61 -0.80
N GLU A 175 3.47 -12.34 -1.17
CA GLU A 175 4.68 -11.76 -1.74
C GLU A 175 5.03 -10.43 -1.06
N SER A 176 6.21 -10.42 -0.43
CA SER A 176 7.10 -9.25 -0.41
C SER A 176 8.03 -9.40 -1.61
N TYR A 177 8.35 -8.30 -2.31
CA TYR A 177 9.40 -8.36 -3.31
C TYR A 177 10.75 -8.62 -2.62
N GLY A 178 11.28 -9.83 -2.77
CA GLY A 178 12.66 -9.95 -3.20
C GLY A 178 12.67 -9.69 -4.70
N TYR A 179 13.50 -8.76 -5.16
CA TYR A 179 13.86 -8.64 -6.57
C TYR A 179 13.92 -10.01 -7.22
N VAL A 180 13.27 -10.16 -8.38
CA VAL A 180 13.50 -11.29 -9.27
C VAL A 180 15.02 -11.50 -9.31
N SER A 181 15.49 -12.56 -8.65
CA SER A 181 16.81 -13.08 -8.91
C SER A 181 16.72 -13.58 -10.34
N TYR A 182 17.12 -12.72 -11.27
CA TYR A 182 17.70 -13.23 -12.49
C TYR A 182 18.84 -14.11 -12.00
N SER A 183 18.63 -15.42 -12.08
CA SER A 183 19.71 -16.39 -12.04
C SER A 183 20.77 -15.89 -13.03
N PRO A 184 21.99 -15.55 -12.58
CA PRO A 184 23.10 -15.55 -13.48
C PRO A 184 23.40 -17.02 -13.78
N ILE A 185 23.30 -17.38 -15.06
CA ILE A 185 23.94 -18.53 -15.72
C ILE A 185 23.11 -19.84 -15.69
N LEU A 186 22.56 -20.21 -16.85
CA LEU A 186 23.30 -20.97 -17.89
C LEU A 186 22.94 -20.46 -19.28
#